data_AF-A0A820P5X2-F1
#
_entry.id   AF-A0A820P5X2-F1
#
_cell.length_a   1.000
_cell.length_b   1.000
_cell.length_c   1.000
_cell.angle_alpha   90.00
_cell.angle_beta   90.00
_cell.angle_gamma   90.00
#
_symmetry.space_group_name_H-M   'P 1'
#
loop_
_entity.id
_entity.type
_entity.pdbx_description
1 polymer ?
#
loop_
_entity_poly.entity_id
_entity_poly.type
_entity_poly.pdbx_seq_one_letter_code
_entity_poly.pdbx_strand_id
1 'polypeptide(L)'
;VTSDYPVILSFENHCSKSQQFKLAKYCEEILGDYLLTKPLDTHPLEPGVPLPSPNLLKRKILLKNKRLKLEVEKKQLDLFLRGLDTEVYNDNDMDSAANVEGEDGPVVFADNIKLRDDDDEAHPELNVYINDEAFNL
;
A
#
# COMPACT_ATOMS: atom_id res chain seq x y z
N VAL A 1 5.79 -25.14 -9.99
CA VAL A 1 4.49 -24.47 -9.72
C VAL A 1 3.39 -25.51 -9.79
N THR A 2 2.45 -25.53 -8.83
CA THR A 2 1.48 -26.64 -8.64
C THR A 2 0.01 -26.23 -8.77
N SER A 3 -0.31 -24.94 -8.83
CA SER A 3 -1.68 -24.43 -8.97
C SER A 3 -1.71 -23.10 -9.72
N ASP A 4 -2.72 -22.92 -10.57
CA ASP A 4 -3.00 -21.67 -11.30
C ASP A 4 -4.00 -20.76 -10.57
N TYR A 5 -4.59 -21.22 -9.46
CA TYR A 5 -5.59 -20.47 -8.70
C TYR A 5 -4.97 -19.29 -7.91
N PRO A 6 -5.76 -18.26 -7.57
CA PRO A 6 -5.25 -17.07 -6.90
C PRO A 6 -4.60 -17.38 -5.55
N VAL A 7 -3.61 -16.57 -5.19
CA VAL A 7 -2.96 -16.58 -3.88
C VAL A 7 -3.36 -15.32 -3.13
N ILE A 8 -3.64 -15.45 -1.84
CA ILE A 8 -3.91 -14.31 -0.95
C ILE A 8 -2.76 -14.18 0.03
N LEU A 9 -2.04 -13.07 -0.03
CA LEU A 9 -1.02 -12.70 0.94
C LEU A 9 -1.70 -11.91 2.07
N SER A 10 -1.73 -12.50 3.26
CA SER A 10 -2.25 -11.83 4.45
C SER A 10 -1.09 -11.20 5.22
N PHE A 11 -1.04 -9.88 5.27
CA PHE A 11 0.00 -9.16 6.00
C PHE A 11 -0.44 -8.91 7.44
N GLU A 12 0.47 -9.19 8.38
CA GLU A 12 0.41 -8.67 9.73
C GLU A 12 1.38 -7.48 9.81
N ASN A 13 0.83 -6.28 9.82
CA ASN A 13 1.60 -5.08 9.57
C ASN A 13 2.09 -4.46 10.89
N HIS A 14 3.37 -4.65 11.18
CA HIS A 14 4.10 -4.02 12.30
C HIS A 14 5.13 -2.99 11.81
N CYS A 15 5.06 -2.61 10.53
CA CYS A 15 6.00 -1.70 9.89
C CYS A 15 5.59 -0.24 10.11
N SER A 16 6.57 0.67 10.14
CA SER A 16 6.30 2.12 10.05
C SER A 16 5.66 2.49 8.71
N LYS A 17 5.02 3.66 8.59
CA LYS A 17 4.38 4.09 7.32
C LYS A 17 5.40 4.15 6.17
N SER A 18 6.60 4.66 6.42
CA SER A 18 7.69 4.68 5.44
C SER A 18 8.05 3.27 4.94
N GLN A 19 8.17 2.31 5.87
CA GLN A 19 8.43 0.91 5.53
C GLN A 19 7.27 0.27 4.76
N GLN A 20 6.02 0.64 5.08
CA GLN A 20 4.83 0.18 4.34
C GLN A 20 4.86 0.66 2.88
N PHE A 21 5.26 1.91 2.63
CA PHE A 21 5.43 2.40 1.25
C PHE A 21 6.54 1.65 0.50
N LYS A 22 7.67 1.36 1.16
CA LYS A 22 8.73 0.51 0.58
C LYS A 22 8.21 -0.89 0.25
N LEU A 23 7.45 -1.50 1.16
CA LEU A 23 6.84 -2.82 0.94
C LEU A 23 5.85 -2.79 -0.24
N ALA A 24 5.01 -1.76 -0.35
CA ALA A 24 4.07 -1.61 -1.46
C ALA A 24 4.82 -1.52 -2.79
N LYS A 25 5.89 -0.71 -2.85
CA LYS A 25 6.76 -0.61 -4.03
C LYS A 25 7.38 -1.96 -4.42
N TYR A 26 7.91 -2.71 -3.45
CA TYR A 26 8.44 -4.05 -3.71
C TYR A 26 7.39 -5.03 -4.19
N CYS A 27 6.16 -4.97 -3.66
CA CYS A 27 5.07 -5.80 -4.17
C CYS A 27 4.77 -5.50 -5.64
N GLU A 28 4.74 -4.22 -6.04
CA GLU A 28 4.53 -3.83 -7.43
C GLU A 28 5.68 -4.28 -8.34
N GLU A 29 6.93 -4.06 -7.94
CA GLU A 29 8.12 -4.41 -8.74
C GLU A 29 8.32 -5.93 -8.88
N ILE A 30 8.15 -6.69 -7.79
CA ILE A 30 8.45 -8.13 -7.76
C ILE A 30 7.28 -8.95 -8.30
N LEU A 31 6.04 -8.61 -7.90
CA LEU A 31 4.87 -9.40 -8.29
C LEU A 31 4.32 -8.95 -9.65
N GLY A 32 4.56 -7.69 -10.06
CA GLY A 32 4.22 -7.16 -11.37
C GLY A 32 2.79 -7.49 -11.80
N ASP A 33 2.65 -8.10 -12.98
CA ASP A 33 1.35 -8.46 -13.56
C ASP A 33 0.56 -9.50 -12.75
N TYR A 34 1.21 -10.24 -11.85
CA TYR A 34 0.52 -11.17 -10.96
C TYR A 34 -0.21 -10.42 -9.85
N LEU A 35 0.22 -9.21 -9.46
CA LEU A 35 -0.46 -8.41 -8.44
C LEU A 35 -1.79 -7.84 -8.96
N LEU A 36 -2.86 -8.07 -8.20
CA LEU A 36 -4.15 -7.44 -8.48
C LEU A 36 -4.20 -6.04 -7.84
N THR A 37 -3.92 -5.00 -8.61
CA THR A 37 -3.86 -3.59 -8.15
C THR A 37 -5.18 -2.83 -8.27
N LYS A 38 -6.09 -3.29 -9.13
CA LYS A 38 -7.40 -2.66 -9.36
C LYS A 38 -8.52 -3.69 -9.28
N PRO A 39 -9.74 -3.29 -8.88
CA PRO A 39 -10.92 -4.13 -8.99
C PRO A 39 -11.16 -4.57 -10.44
N LEU A 40 -11.86 -5.69 -10.62
CA LEU A 40 -12.28 -6.11 -11.95
C LEU A 40 -13.48 -5.27 -12.38
N ASP A 41 -13.54 -4.87 -13.65
CA ASP A 41 -14.66 -4.08 -14.18
C ASP A 41 -16.02 -4.77 -14.00
N THR A 42 -16.01 -6.11 -14.00
CA THR A 42 -17.20 -6.96 -13.78
C THR A 42 -17.60 -7.09 -12.31
N HIS A 43 -16.70 -6.78 -11.38
CA HIS A 43 -16.91 -6.93 -9.93
C HIS A 43 -16.40 -5.66 -9.21
N PRO A 44 -17.10 -4.52 -9.38
CA PRO A 44 -16.76 -3.30 -8.67
C PRO A 44 -16.89 -3.48 -7.16
N LEU A 45 -16.15 -2.69 -6.39
CA LEU A 45 -16.14 -2.75 -4.91
C LEU A 45 -17.35 -2.02 -4.31
N GLU A 46 -18.55 -2.42 -4.69
CA GLU A 46 -19.82 -1.85 -4.22
C GLU A 46 -20.58 -2.84 -3.32
N PRO A 47 -21.36 -2.36 -2.33
CA PRO A 47 -22.17 -3.22 -1.49
C PRO A 47 -23.14 -4.07 -2.32
N GLY A 48 -23.23 -5.36 -2.01
CA GLY A 48 -24.13 -6.29 -2.69
C GLY A 48 -23.56 -6.92 -3.97
N VAL A 49 -22.40 -6.49 -4.46
CA VAL A 49 -21.68 -7.17 -5.54
C VAL A 49 -20.97 -8.41 -4.97
N PRO A 50 -21.21 -9.61 -5.53
CA PRO A 50 -20.55 -10.83 -5.04
C PRO A 50 -19.06 -10.82 -5.36
N LEU A 51 -18.29 -11.63 -4.63
CA LEU A 51 -16.87 -11.81 -4.96
C LEU A 51 -16.70 -12.58 -6.28
N PRO A 52 -15.62 -12.30 -7.04
CA PRO A 52 -15.32 -13.02 -8.27
C PRO A 52 -15.00 -14.50 -7.99
N SER A 53 -15.34 -15.36 -8.96
CA SER A 53 -14.97 -16.78 -8.87
C SER A 53 -13.45 -16.97 -8.90
N PRO A 54 -12.89 -18.03 -8.29
CA PRO A 54 -11.45 -18.31 -8.32
C PRO A 54 -10.87 -18.45 -9.73
N ASN A 55 -11.69 -18.88 -10.70
CA ASN A 55 -11.27 -19.01 -12.10
C ASN A 55 -11.00 -17.64 -12.75
N LEU A 56 -11.71 -16.59 -12.34
CA LEU A 56 -11.54 -15.24 -12.87
C LEU A 56 -10.26 -14.57 -12.34
N LEU A 57 -9.70 -15.09 -11.26
CA LEU A 57 -8.50 -14.60 -10.59
C LEU A 57 -7.29 -15.53 -10.77
N LYS A 58 -7.29 -16.39 -11.79
CA LYS A 58 -6.14 -17.27 -12.03
C LYS A 58 -4.86 -16.46 -12.23
N ARG A 59 -3.77 -16.95 -11.64
CA ARG A 59 -2.45 -16.30 -11.61
C ARG A 59 -2.51 -14.88 -11.04
N LYS A 60 -3.45 -14.58 -10.14
CA LYS A 60 -3.47 -13.31 -9.42
C LYS A 60 -3.10 -13.49 -7.96
N ILE A 61 -2.36 -12.51 -7.45
CA ILE A 61 -1.98 -12.38 -6.05
C ILE A 61 -2.76 -11.20 -5.48
N LEU A 62 -3.52 -11.46 -4.42
CA LEU A 62 -4.32 -10.47 -3.71
C LEU A 62 -3.65 -10.16 -2.38
N LEU A 63 -3.62 -8.89 -2.01
CA LEU A 63 -3.09 -8.45 -0.72
C LEU A 63 -4.26 -8.22 0.24
N LYS A 64 -4.26 -8.97 1.35
CA LYS A 64 -5.14 -8.72 2.49
C LYS A 64 -4.35 -7.92 3.53
N ASN A 65 -4.64 -6.63 3.60
CA ASN A 65 -4.06 -5.69 4.58
C ASN A 65 -5.14 -4.71 5.07
N LYS A 66 -4.91 -4.06 6.22
CA LYS A 66 -5.76 -2.95 6.67
C LYS A 66 -5.66 -1.80 5.67
N ARG A 67 -6.79 -1.26 5.23
CA ARG A 67 -6.86 -0.10 4.34
C ARG A 67 -7.23 1.15 5.11
N LEU A 68 -6.72 2.29 4.67
CA LEU A 68 -7.17 3.58 5.17
C LEU A 68 -8.30 4.10 4.27
N LYS A 69 -8.97 5.17 4.70
CA LYS A 69 -9.87 5.91 3.81
C LYS A 69 -9.10 6.48 2.62
N LEU A 70 -9.69 6.49 1.43
CA LEU A 70 -9.03 6.90 0.19
C LEU A 70 -8.47 8.33 0.26
N GLU A 71 -9.17 9.24 0.94
CA GLU A 71 -8.72 10.62 1.13
C GLU A 71 -7.44 10.69 1.98
N VAL A 72 -7.36 9.83 3.00
CA VAL A 72 -6.19 9.72 3.88
C VAL A 72 -5.03 9.05 3.16
N GLU A 73 -5.27 7.96 2.41
CA GLU A 73 -4.25 7.26 1.62
C GLU A 73 -3.57 8.24 0.65
N LYS A 74 -4.36 9.02 -0.11
CA LYS A 74 -3.83 10.00 -1.08
C LYS A 74 -2.97 11.07 -0.44
N LYS A 75 -3.44 11.65 0.67
CA LYS A 75 -2.70 12.72 1.37
C LYS A 75 -1.40 12.21 1.97
N GLN A 76 -1.41 11.02 2.59
CA GLN A 76 -0.19 10.43 3.14
C GLN A 76 0.82 10.07 2.05
N LEU A 77 0.36 9.54 0.92
CA LEU A 77 1.24 9.22 -0.21
C LEU A 77 1.89 10.48 -0.81
N ASP A 78 1.13 11.58 -0.97
CA ASP A 78 1.64 12.86 -1.47
C ASP A 78 2.73 13.43 -0.54
N LEU A 79 2.51 13.40 0.78
CA LEU A 79 3.49 13.83 1.77
C LEU A 79 4.76 12.97 1.73
N PHE A 80 4.60 11.65 1.62
CA PHE A 80 5.72 10.72 1.49
C PHE A 80 6.55 10.99 0.24
N LEU A 81 5.91 11.21 -0.92
CA LEU A 81 6.59 11.55 -2.17
C LEU A 81 7.35 12.87 -2.09
N ARG A 82 6.87 13.81 -1.25
CA ARG A 82 7.54 15.08 -0.96
C ARG A 82 8.67 14.94 0.08
N GLY A 83 8.90 13.75 0.64
CA GLY A 83 9.91 13.49 1.66
C GLY A 83 9.56 14.08 3.04
N LEU A 84 8.26 14.24 3.32
CA LEU A 84 7.76 14.71 4.61
C LEU A 84 7.24 13.53 5.43
N ASP A 85 7.69 13.43 6.68
CA ASP A 85 7.27 12.34 7.57
C ASP A 85 5.83 12.54 8.07
N THR A 86 5.00 11.52 7.86
CA THR A 86 3.60 11.49 8.27
C THR A 86 3.43 10.87 9.66
N GLU A 87 4.12 11.38 10.68
CA GLU A 87 3.97 10.93 12.07
C GLU A 87 2.76 11.57 12.75
N VAL A 88 1.58 11.58 12.11
CA VAL A 88 0.34 12.03 12.75
C VAL A 88 -0.88 11.37 12.10
N TYR A 89 -1.11 10.07 12.33
CA TYR A 89 -2.46 9.50 12.43
C TYR A 89 -2.35 8.19 13.20
N ASN A 90 -2.75 8.20 14.48
CA ASN A 90 -2.87 6.98 15.26
C ASN A 90 -4.01 6.14 14.68
N ASP A 91 -3.70 4.88 14.34
CA ASP A 91 -4.66 3.89 13.85
C ASP A 91 -5.78 3.54 14.88
N ASN A 92 -5.70 4.07 16.10
CA ASN A 92 -6.59 3.81 17.24
C ASN A 92 -7.87 4.67 17.29
N ASP A 93 -7.99 5.74 16.50
CA ASP A 93 -9.16 6.64 16.60
C ASP A 93 -10.32 6.28 15.66
N MET A 94 -10.31 5.08 15.05
CA MET A 94 -11.22 4.75 13.95
C MET A 94 -12.04 3.47 14.14
N ASP A 95 -12.31 3.08 15.38
CA ASP A 95 -13.33 2.07 15.69
C ASP A 95 -14.68 2.70 16.14
N SER A 96 -14.81 4.04 16.09
CA SER A 96 -16.02 4.75 16.56
C SER A 96 -16.78 5.53 15.48
N ALA A 97 -16.42 5.44 14.20
CA ALA A 97 -17.14 6.15 13.14
C ALA A 97 -18.16 5.26 12.40
N ALA A 98 -19.03 4.59 13.16
CA ALA A 98 -20.36 4.26 12.69
C ALA A 98 -21.29 5.36 13.19
N ASN A 99 -21.80 6.18 12.25
CA ASN A 99 -22.69 7.34 12.44
C ASN A 99 -22.02 8.63 12.95
N VAL A 100 -21.95 9.65 12.10
CA VAL A 100 -22.46 11.02 12.33
C VAL A 100 -22.36 11.77 10.99
N GLU A 101 -23.51 12.27 10.52
CA GLU A 101 -23.60 13.30 9.48
C GLU A 101 -23.14 14.65 10.04
N GLY A 102 -22.36 15.41 9.26
CA GLY A 102 -22.19 16.85 9.43
C GLY A 102 -21.04 17.30 10.36
N GLU A 103 -20.12 18.07 9.78
CA GLU A 103 -19.75 19.46 10.16
C GLU A 103 -18.26 19.76 9.89
N ASP A 104 -18.05 20.86 9.16
CA ASP A 104 -16.75 21.49 8.89
C ASP A 104 -16.09 21.92 10.21
N GLY A 105 -14.91 21.37 10.51
CA GLY A 105 -14.05 21.83 11.60
C GLY A 105 -12.59 21.93 11.14
N PRO A 106 -11.84 22.98 11.53
CA PRO A 106 -10.48 23.17 11.07
C PRO A 106 -9.58 22.12 11.74
N VAL A 107 -8.92 21.30 10.93
CA VAL A 107 -7.93 20.34 11.42
C VAL A 107 -6.71 21.14 11.88
N VAL A 108 -6.43 21.10 13.18
CA VAL A 108 -5.33 21.86 13.81
C VAL A 108 -3.99 21.30 13.31
N PHE A 109 -3.20 22.15 12.66
CA PHE A 109 -1.83 21.83 12.24
C PHE A 109 -0.87 22.14 13.39
N ALA A 110 -0.09 21.16 13.83
CA ALA A 110 1.09 21.39 14.65
C ALA A 110 2.29 21.56 13.70
N ASP A 111 2.88 22.76 13.69
CA ASP A 111 3.99 23.20 12.83
C ASP A 111 5.35 22.57 13.19
N ASN A 112 5.44 21.24 13.33
CA ASN A 112 6.71 20.55 13.54
C ASN A 112 7.07 19.70 12.31
N ILE A 113 7.47 20.40 11.24
CA ILE A 113 7.98 19.78 10.01
C ILE A 113 9.42 19.34 10.27
N LYS A 114 9.66 18.03 10.40
CA LYS A 114 11.01 17.46 10.43
C LYS A 114 11.38 17.00 9.02
N LEU A 115 12.54 17.44 8.53
CA LEU A 115 13.16 16.93 7.31
C LEU A 115 13.71 15.53 7.60
N ARG A 116 13.59 14.63 6.64
CA ARG A 116 14.05 13.24 6.75
C ARG A 116 15.57 13.21 7.00
N ASP A 117 16.01 12.61 8.10
CA ASP A 117 17.42 12.23 8.28
C ASP A 117 17.64 10.94 7.44
N ASP A 118 18.58 10.97 6.49
CA ASP A 118 18.85 9.88 5.54
C ASP A 118 19.50 8.61 6.17
N ASP A 119 19.42 8.44 7.49
CA ASP A 119 20.15 7.41 8.26
C ASP A 119 19.44 6.04 8.35
N ASP A 120 18.30 5.83 7.69
CA ASP A 120 17.78 4.47 7.46
C ASP A 120 18.47 3.85 6.25
N GLU A 121 19.77 3.58 6.42
CA GLU A 121 20.65 2.91 5.48
C GLU A 121 20.00 1.63 4.93
N ALA A 122 19.91 1.56 3.61
CA ALA A 122 19.43 0.39 2.90
C ALA A 122 20.26 -0.85 3.30
N HIS A 123 19.61 -2.01 3.40
CA HIS A 123 20.33 -3.27 3.52
C HIS A 123 21.41 -3.34 2.42
N PRO A 124 22.69 -3.56 2.76
CA PRO A 124 23.84 -3.26 1.90
C PRO A 124 23.98 -4.10 0.61
N GLU A 125 22.98 -4.90 0.25
CA GLU A 125 23.13 -5.98 -0.73
C GLU A 125 22.56 -5.65 -2.12
N LEU A 126 21.94 -4.47 -2.31
CA LEU A 126 21.33 -4.09 -3.60
C LEU A 126 22.22 -3.23 -4.52
N ASN A 127 23.46 -2.91 -4.12
CA ASN A 127 24.39 -2.14 -4.97
C ASN A 127 25.17 -3.00 -5.99
N VAL A 128 24.81 -4.26 -6.21
CA VAL A 128 25.66 -5.20 -6.98
C VAL A 128 25.07 -5.68 -8.32
N TYR A 129 23.82 -5.33 -8.69
CA TYR A 129 23.29 -5.70 -10.01
C TYR A 129 22.59 -4.54 -10.73
N ILE A 130 23.29 -3.41 -10.85
CA ILE A 130 23.07 -2.47 -11.96
C ILE A 130 24.42 -2.29 -12.65
N ASN A 131 24.81 -3.33 -13.39
CA ASN A 131 25.75 -3.20 -14.50
C ASN A 131 25.04 -3.77 -15.73
N ASP A 132 24.59 -2.83 -16.56
CA ASP A 132 23.81 -3.00 -17.80
C ASP A 132 24.59 -3.70 -18.94
N GLU A 133 25.07 -4.94 -18.76
CA GLU A 133 25.78 -5.63 -19.87
C GLU A 133 25.47 -7.13 -20.09
N ALA A 134 24.36 -7.68 -19.59
CA ALA A 134 24.05 -9.11 -19.77
C ALA A 134 22.84 -9.46 -20.67
N PHE A 135 22.38 -8.53 -21.54
CA PHE A 135 21.33 -8.83 -22.53
C PHE A 135 21.82 -8.74 -23.99
N ASN A 136 23.02 -9.27 -24.25
CA ASN A 136 23.41 -9.74 -25.58
C ASN A 136 23.99 -11.16 -25.47
N LEU A 137 23.10 -12.16 -25.32
CA LEU A 137 23.13 -13.44 -26.04
C LEU A 137 21.83 -14.21 -25.84
#